data_AF-A0A349VMI8-F1
#
_entry.id   AF-A0A349VMI8-F1
#
_cell.length_a   1.000
_cell.length_b   1.000
_cell.length_c   1.000
_cell.angle_alpha   90.00
_cell.angle_beta   90.00
_cell.angle_gamma   90.00
#
_symmetry.space_group_name_H-M   'P 1'
#
loop_
_entity.id
_entity.type
_entity.pdbx_description
1 polymer ?
#
loop_
_entity_poly.entity_id
_entity_poly.type
_entity_poly.pdbx_seq_one_letter_code
_entity_poly.pdbx_strand_id
1 'polypeptide(L)'
;MLTARGNTLKGVIPDAETDWPRLLYHRRFMIPEKIAALVPPPRAPAGIRREATRDWQPFAEDIANHLLTKHSGQEVTLELVEHYLPDTFELKEGRAGDDLTTPLGSYAWRERTSL
;
A
#
# COMPACT_ATOMS: atom_id res chain seq x y z
N MET A 1 9.12 0.06 -7.06
CA MET A 1 10.00 1.22 -6.78
C MET A 1 11.22 1.17 -7.69
N LEU A 2 11.66 2.32 -8.21
CA LEU A 2 12.90 2.49 -8.94
C LEU A 2 13.96 3.12 -8.03
N THR A 3 15.14 2.51 -7.93
CA THR A 3 16.27 3.04 -7.15
C THR A 3 17.15 3.96 -7.99
N ALA A 4 17.92 4.85 -7.34
CA ALA A 4 18.87 5.74 -8.04
C ALA A 4 19.95 5.00 -8.87
N ARG A 5 20.17 3.70 -8.61
CA ARG A 5 21.09 2.85 -9.39
C ARG A 5 20.42 2.16 -10.58
N GLY A 6 19.16 2.47 -10.86
CA GLY A 6 18.38 1.85 -11.94
C GLY A 6 17.77 0.49 -11.58
N ASN A 7 17.96 -0.03 -10.37
CA ASN A 7 17.35 -1.30 -9.97
C ASN A 7 15.88 -1.09 -9.61
N THR A 8 15.02 -2.04 -10.02
CA THR A 8 13.63 -2.13 -9.58
C THR A 8 13.53 -2.97 -8.30
N LEU A 9 12.92 -2.40 -7.26
CA LEU A 9 12.59 -3.09 -6.03
C LEU A 9 11.07 -3.29 -5.92
N LYS A 10 10.66 -4.49 -5.54
CA LYS A 10 9.28 -4.87 -5.21
C LYS A 10 9.25 -5.45 -3.80
N GLY A 11 8.16 -5.24 -3.09
CA GLY A 11 7.96 -5.72 -1.73
C GLY A 11 6.52 -5.46 -1.27
N VAL A 12 6.20 -5.96 -0.08
CA VAL A 12 4.88 -5.82 0.55
C VAL A 12 5.06 -5.24 1.95
N ILE A 13 4.01 -4.60 2.48
CA ILE A 13 3.99 -4.16 3.88
C ILE A 13 2.63 -4.58 4.45
N PRO A 14 2.60 -5.28 5.60
CA PRO A 14 3.75 -5.78 6.36
C PRO A 14 4.51 -6.89 5.63
N ASP A 15 5.81 -7.03 5.92
CA ASP A 15 6.67 -8.10 5.38
C ASP A 15 7.07 -9.06 6.51
N ALA A 16 6.57 -10.29 6.44
CA ALA A 16 6.79 -11.31 7.47
C ALA A 16 8.26 -11.72 7.65
N GLU A 17 9.09 -11.56 6.62
CA GLU A 17 10.50 -11.95 6.63
C GLU A 17 11.38 -10.81 7.15
N THR A 18 11.08 -9.56 6.78
CA THR A 18 11.94 -8.42 7.12
C THR A 18 11.48 -7.63 8.35
N ASP A 19 10.24 -7.81 8.82
CA ASP A 19 9.68 -7.05 9.94
C ASP A 19 9.86 -7.70 11.34
N TRP A 20 11.11 -7.99 11.71
CA TRP A 20 11.49 -8.51 13.04
C TRP A 20 12.15 -7.46 13.95
N PRO A 21 11.98 -7.51 15.30
CA PRO A 21 11.17 -8.47 16.07
C PRO A 21 9.66 -8.14 16.06
N ARG A 22 8.81 -9.18 16.16
CA ARG A 22 7.34 -9.12 16.05
C ARG A 22 6.63 -8.17 17.04
N LEU A 23 7.31 -7.68 18.07
CA LEU A 23 6.76 -6.67 18.99
C LEU A 23 6.53 -5.31 18.32
N LEU A 24 7.25 -4.99 17.24
CA LEU A 24 7.03 -3.79 16.42
C LEU A 24 6.11 -4.06 15.22
N TYR A 25 5.56 -5.27 15.12
CA TYR A 25 4.62 -5.67 14.07
C TYR A 25 3.36 -4.80 14.10
N HIS A 26 2.93 -4.35 15.28
CA HIS A 26 1.75 -3.51 15.46
C HIS A 26 1.80 -2.25 14.61
N ARG A 27 2.87 -1.44 14.61
CA ARG A 27 2.87 -0.21 13.79
C ARG A 27 2.88 -0.49 12.29
N ARG A 28 3.56 -1.56 11.84
CA ARG A 28 3.69 -1.91 10.42
C ARG A 28 2.44 -2.59 9.86
N PHE A 29 1.65 -3.21 10.74
CA PHE A 29 0.33 -3.74 10.44
C PHE A 29 -0.74 -2.65 10.51
N MET A 30 -0.71 -1.80 11.56
CA MET A 30 -1.75 -0.81 11.81
C MET A 30 -1.81 0.31 10.76
N ILE A 31 -0.70 0.66 10.12
CA ILE A 31 -0.71 1.71 9.09
C ILE A 31 -1.44 1.22 7.82
N PRO A 32 -1.06 0.08 7.19
CA PRO A 32 -1.84 -0.50 6.09
C PRO A 32 -3.31 -0.72 6.42
N GLU A 33 -3.63 -1.28 7.60
CA GLU A 33 -5.02 -1.48 8.04
C GLU A 33 -5.80 -0.17 8.17
N LYS A 34 -5.16 0.88 8.73
CA LYS A 34 -5.78 2.20 8.82
C LYS A 34 -6.06 2.79 7.44
N ILE A 35 -5.13 2.63 6.49
CA ILE A 35 -5.33 3.08 5.11
C ILE A 35 -6.50 2.32 4.48
N ALA A 36 -6.52 0.98 4.61
CA ALA A 36 -7.58 0.14 4.08
C ALA A 36 -8.97 0.58 4.59
N ALA A 37 -9.09 0.87 5.89
CA ALA A 37 -10.35 1.35 6.48
C ALA A 37 -10.83 2.70 5.94
N LEU A 38 -9.94 3.51 5.35
CA LEU A 38 -10.26 4.82 4.76
C LEU A 38 -10.44 4.77 3.24
N VAL A 39 -9.95 3.72 2.57
CA VAL A 39 -10.07 3.55 1.13
C VAL A 39 -11.45 2.94 0.83
N PRO A 40 -12.33 3.65 0.11
CA PRO A 40 -13.63 3.09 -0.25
C PRO A 40 -13.47 1.98 -1.28
N PRO A 41 -14.40 1.01 -1.34
CA PRO A 41 -14.35 -0.05 -2.33
C PRO A 41 -14.28 0.50 -3.75
N PRO A 42 -13.62 -0.19 -4.70
CA PRO A 42 -13.48 0.26 -6.10
C PRO A 42 -14.82 0.57 -6.79
N ARG A 43 -15.90 -0.13 -6.38
CA ARG A 43 -17.27 0.06 -6.90
C ARG A 43 -18.04 1.22 -6.28
N ALA A 44 -17.50 1.90 -5.26
CA ALA A 44 -18.15 3.05 -4.64
C ALA A 44 -18.28 4.22 -5.64
N PRO A 45 -19.28 5.12 -5.52
CA PRO A 45 -19.44 6.25 -6.44
C PRO A 45 -18.21 7.15 -6.53
N ALA A 46 -17.93 7.71 -7.72
CA ALA A 46 -16.72 8.50 -7.97
C ALA A 46 -16.57 9.72 -7.04
N GLY A 47 -17.68 10.36 -6.65
CA GLY A 47 -17.68 11.47 -5.70
C GLY A 47 -17.15 11.06 -4.32
N ILE A 48 -17.61 9.92 -3.80
CA ILE A 48 -17.16 9.34 -2.53
C ILE A 48 -15.68 8.97 -2.59
N ARG A 49 -15.24 8.36 -3.70
CA ARG A 49 -13.82 8.01 -3.88
C ARG A 49 -12.92 9.25 -3.86
N ARG A 50 -13.33 10.32 -4.54
CA ARG A 50 -12.58 11.60 -4.57
C ARG A 50 -12.51 12.25 -3.19
N GLU A 51 -13.61 12.22 -2.44
CA GLU A 51 -13.65 12.79 -1.10
C GLU A 51 -12.72 12.03 -0.16
N ALA A 52 -12.83 10.70 -0.14
CA ALA A 52 -12.02 9.83 0.70
C ALA A 52 -10.51 9.90 0.37
N THR A 53 -10.13 10.23 -0.87
CA THR A 53 -8.71 10.47 -1.23
C THR A 53 -8.05 11.45 -0.27
N ARG A 54 -8.76 12.49 0.18
CA ARG A 54 -8.20 13.49 1.09
C ARG A 54 -7.84 12.92 2.46
N ASP A 55 -8.50 11.84 2.87
CA ASP A 55 -8.33 11.23 4.18
C ASP A 55 -7.21 10.19 4.18
N TRP A 56 -7.10 9.36 3.13
CA TRP A 56 -6.10 8.29 3.09
C TRP A 56 -4.78 8.70 2.41
N GLN A 57 -4.80 9.64 1.46
CA GLN A 57 -3.62 10.01 0.67
C GLN A 57 -2.42 10.47 1.53
N PRO A 58 -2.59 11.27 2.60
CA PRO A 58 -1.45 11.68 3.43
C PRO A 58 -0.70 10.49 4.07
N PHE A 59 -1.40 9.41 4.40
CA PHE A 59 -0.76 8.20 4.94
C PHE A 59 0.03 7.44 3.86
N ALA A 60 -0.51 7.36 2.64
CA ALA A 60 0.19 6.77 1.50
C ALA A 60 1.45 7.58 1.12
N GLU A 61 1.36 8.91 1.17
CA GLU A 61 2.51 9.81 0.96
C GLU A 61 3.61 9.61 2.02
N ASP A 62 3.24 9.46 3.29
CA ASP A 62 4.20 9.19 4.37
C ASP A 62 4.94 7.86 4.17
N ILE A 63 4.22 6.79 3.80
CA ILE A 63 4.82 5.50 3.44
C ILE A 63 5.75 5.65 2.24
N ALA A 64 5.30 6.34 1.19
CA ALA A 64 6.09 6.56 -0.01
C ALA A 64 7.40 7.30 0.32
N ASN A 65 7.33 8.37 1.10
CA ASN A 65 8.49 9.14 1.55
C ASN A 65 9.46 8.26 2.36
N HIS A 66 8.93 7.43 3.27
CA HIS A 66 9.76 6.48 4.02
C HIS A 66 10.48 5.49 3.11
N LEU A 67 9.78 4.90 2.14
CA LEU A 67 10.36 3.92 1.21
C LEU A 67 11.41 4.54 0.29
N LEU A 68 11.12 5.70 -0.29
CA LEU A 68 12.06 6.45 -1.12
C LEU A 68 13.32 6.82 -0.33
N THR A 69 13.18 7.25 0.93
CA THR A 69 14.32 7.57 1.80
C THR A 69 15.14 6.32 2.14
N LYS A 70 14.47 5.26 2.62
CA LYS A 70 15.12 4.01 3.06
C LYS A 70 15.93 3.34 1.95
N HIS A 71 15.45 3.41 0.72
CA HIS A 71 16.05 2.70 -0.41
C HIS A 71 16.76 3.60 -1.42
N SER A 72 16.91 4.90 -1.12
CA SER A 72 17.42 5.89 -2.08
C SER A 72 16.68 5.79 -3.42
N GLY A 73 15.35 5.68 -3.33
CA GLY A 73 14.42 5.55 -4.45
C GLY A 73 14.19 6.88 -5.15
N GLN A 74 13.87 6.81 -6.45
CA GLN A 74 13.43 7.94 -7.25
C GLN A 74 11.91 8.00 -7.36
N GLU A 75 11.28 6.85 -7.55
CA GLU A 75 9.84 6.69 -7.69
C GLU A 75 9.35 5.40 -7.02
N VAL A 76 8.19 5.45 -6.37
CA VAL A 76 7.49 4.31 -5.79
C VAL A 76 6.02 4.33 -6.20
N THR A 77 5.51 3.19 -6.64
CA THR A 77 4.08 2.94 -6.86
C THR A 77 3.56 2.13 -5.69
N LEU A 78 2.42 2.53 -5.15
CA LEU A 78 1.75 1.86 -4.03
C LEU A 78 0.39 1.32 -4.48
N GLU A 79 0.09 0.12 -4.01
CA GLU A 79 -1.16 -0.60 -4.25
C GLU A 79 -1.65 -1.16 -2.90
N LEU A 80 -2.95 -1.05 -2.66
CA LEU A 80 -3.63 -1.74 -1.57
C LEU A 80 -4.13 -3.08 -2.11
N VAL A 81 -3.70 -4.17 -1.49
CA VAL A 81 -4.16 -5.52 -1.83
C VAL A 81 -5.04 -6.01 -0.69
N GLU A 82 -6.32 -6.23 -0.98
CA GLU A 82 -7.26 -6.87 -0.06
C GLU A 82 -7.37 -8.34 -0.44
N HIS A 83 -6.89 -9.22 0.45
CA HIS A 83 -6.90 -10.66 0.19
C HIS A 83 -8.30 -11.25 0.32
N TYR A 84 -8.70 -12.07 -0.63
CA TYR A 84 -9.96 -12.77 -0.54
C TYR A 84 -9.89 -13.85 0.55
N LEU A 85 -10.84 -13.81 1.49
CA LEU A 85 -10.97 -14.80 2.55
C LEU A 85 -12.15 -15.73 2.23
N PRO A 86 -11.89 -16.97 1.78
CA PRO A 86 -12.95 -17.93 1.50
C PRO A 86 -13.70 -18.27 2.77
N ASP A 87 -15.01 -18.47 2.65
CA ASP A 87 -15.81 -19.00 3.75
C ASP A 87 -15.55 -20.51 3.97
N THR A 88 -16.15 -21.07 5.02
CA THR A 88 -15.95 -22.48 5.37
C THR A 88 -16.48 -23.45 4.31
N PHE A 89 -17.52 -23.08 3.57
CA PHE A 89 -18.08 -23.92 2.51
C PHE A 89 -17.20 -23.87 1.26
N GLU A 90 -16.76 -22.68 0.86
CA GLU A 90 -15.83 -22.48 -0.26
C GLU A 90 -14.52 -23.23 -0.05
N LEU A 91 -13.96 -23.15 1.16
CA LEU A 91 -12.74 -23.90 1.51
C LEU A 91 -12.94 -25.42 1.38
N LYS A 92 -14.08 -25.95 1.84
CA LYS A 92 -14.40 -27.38 1.72
C LYS A 92 -14.53 -27.84 0.27
N GLU A 93 -15.02 -26.96 -0.60
CA GLU A 93 -15.17 -27.21 -2.03
C GLU A 93 -13.87 -26.94 -2.82
N GLY A 94 -12.80 -26.49 -2.16
CA GLY A 94 -11.54 -26.10 -2.81
C GLY A 94 -11.67 -24.85 -3.69
N ARG A 95 -12.70 -24.03 -3.45
CA ARG A 95 -12.91 -22.75 -4.14
C ARG A 95 -12.09 -21.64 -3.48
N ALA A 96 -11.61 -20.73 -4.32
CA ALA A 96 -10.99 -19.47 -3.91
C ALA A 96 -11.51 -18.35 -4.84
N GLY A 97 -11.38 -17.12 -4.36
CA GLY A 97 -11.66 -15.90 -5.12
C GLY A 97 -10.37 -15.12 -5.41
N ASP A 98 -10.51 -14.10 -6.24
CA ASP A 98 -9.41 -13.20 -6.59
C ASP A 98 -9.24 -12.11 -5.53
N ASP A 99 -7.98 -11.75 -5.26
CA ASP A 99 -7.64 -10.58 -4.45
C ASP A 99 -8.07 -9.30 -5.15
N LEU A 100 -8.42 -8.28 -4.36
CA LEU A 100 -8.76 -6.96 -4.87
C LEU A 100 -7.56 -6.03 -4.79
N THR A 101 -7.15 -5.46 -5.92
CA THR A 101 -6.06 -4.47 -5.97
C THR A 101 -6.61 -3.07 -6.22
N THR A 102 -6.32 -2.15 -5.31
CA THR A 102 -6.69 -0.74 -5.42
C THR A 102 -5.41 0.12 -5.53
N PRO A 103 -5.19 0.83 -6.65
CA PRO A 103 -4.04 1.71 -6.78
C PRO A 103 -4.11 2.87 -5.78
N LEU A 104 -3.03 3.08 -5.01
CA LEU A 104 -2.91 4.24 -4.12
C LEU A 104 -2.16 5.39 -4.79
N GLY A 105 -1.37 5.11 -5.83
CA GLY A 105 -0.73 6.10 -6.69
C GLY A 105 0.77 5.86 -6.90
N SER A 106 1.38 6.72 -7.72
CA SER A 106 2.83 6.80 -7.89
C SER A 106 3.35 8.09 -7.28
N TYR A 107 4.46 7.98 -6.55
CA TYR A 107 5.07 9.05 -5.79
C TYR A 107 6.56 9.14 -6.14
N ALA A 108 7.03 10.35 -6.39
CA ALA A 108 8.42 10.64 -6.68
C ALA A 108 8.87 11.86 -5.89
N TRP A 109 10.19 12.04 -5.73
CA TRP A 109 10.73 13.27 -5.17
C TRP A 109 10.29 14.46 -6.02
N ARG A 110 9.76 15.50 -5.38
CA ARG A 110 9.61 16.79 -6.05
C ARG A 110 10.99 17.23 -6.52
N GLU A 111 11.13 17.55 -7.80
CA GLU A 111 12.32 18.25 -8.28
C GLU A 111 12.53 19.46 -7.38
N ARG A 112 13.71 19.58 -6.77
CA ARG A 112 14.04 20.81 -6.04
C ARG A 112 14.06 21.91 -7.09
N THR A 113 13.02 22.73 -7.12
CA THR A 113 13.09 24.03 -7.80
C THR A 113 14.21 24.79 -7.11
N SER A 114 15.36 24.89 -7.77
CA SER A 114 16.45 25.74 -7.32
C SER A 114 15.94 27.18 -7.39
N LEU A 115 15.73 27.81 -6.24
CA LEU A 115 15.58 29.26 -6.12
C LEU A 115 16.97 29.89 -6.02
#